data_AF-A0A7J7GYP7-F1
#
_entry.id   AF-A0A7J7GYP7-F1
#
_cell.length_a   1.000
_cell.length_b   1.000
_cell.length_c   1.000
_cell.angle_alpha   90.00
_cell.angle_beta   90.00
_cell.angle_gamma   90.00
#
_symmetry.space_group_name_H-M   'P 1'
#
loop_
_entity.id
_entity.type
_entity.pdbx_description
1 polymer ?
#
loop_
_entity_poly.entity_id
_entity_poly.type
_entity_poly.pdbx_seq_one_letter_code
_entity_poly.pdbx_strand_id
1 'polypeptide(L)'
;MSIVNKKNKNANLKAHAVKNHLWVFVNALIDKPAFDSQTKKTLTIRQSSFGSKCELSQEFLKKVSKSGIVESLLSWANFKQSKDLKKTDGTKRQRITGITNLEDANDAGGKSSDKCTLILTEGVSAKALAVSCLAI
;
A
#
# COMPACT_ATOMS: atom_id res chain seq x y z
N MET A 1 -8.91 -18.46 1.27
CA MET A 1 -9.33 -17.22 1.95
C MET A 1 -9.59 -17.36 3.47
N SER A 2 -9.32 -18.51 4.13
CA SER A 2 -9.80 -18.72 5.52
C SER A 2 -8.75 -18.69 6.64
N ILE A 3 -7.44 -18.59 6.37
CA ILE A 3 -6.44 -18.70 7.45
C ILE A 3 -6.13 -17.33 8.07
N VAL A 4 -5.94 -16.31 7.24
CA VAL A 4 -5.64 -14.95 7.74
C VAL A 4 -6.86 -14.31 8.39
N ASN A 5 -8.05 -14.47 7.80
CA ASN A 5 -9.31 -13.99 8.37
C ASN A 5 -9.72 -14.76 9.65
N LYS A 6 -9.25 -16.00 9.85
CA LYS A 6 -9.43 -16.72 11.13
C LYS A 6 -8.55 -16.16 12.25
N LYS A 7 -7.33 -15.73 11.92
CA LYS A 7 -6.40 -15.11 12.88
C LYS A 7 -6.74 -13.65 13.18
N ASN A 8 -7.35 -12.92 12.25
CA ASN A 8 -7.84 -11.57 12.47
C ASN A 8 -9.18 -11.34 11.76
N LYS A 9 -10.28 -11.36 12.53
CA LYS A 9 -11.65 -11.15 12.01
C LYS A 9 -11.84 -9.76 11.39
N ASN A 10 -11.03 -8.78 11.79
CA ASN A 10 -11.14 -7.39 11.35
C ASN A 10 -10.32 -7.06 10.08
N ALA A 11 -9.44 -7.95 9.63
CA ALA A 11 -8.46 -7.62 8.59
C ALA A 11 -9.03 -7.53 7.16
N ASN A 12 -10.25 -8.04 6.92
CA ASN A 12 -10.98 -8.10 5.65
C ASN A 12 -10.10 -7.98 4.39
N LEU A 13 -9.09 -8.85 4.29
CA LEU A 13 -8.02 -8.73 3.31
C LEU A 13 -8.53 -9.12 1.92
N LYS A 14 -8.52 -8.16 0.99
CA LYS A 14 -8.84 -8.42 -0.41
C LYS A 14 -7.77 -9.31 -1.06
N ALA A 15 -8.16 -10.20 -1.96
CA ALA A 15 -7.23 -11.10 -2.66
C ALA A 15 -6.08 -10.36 -3.38
N HIS A 16 -6.35 -9.14 -3.89
CA HIS A 16 -5.33 -8.29 -4.49
C HIS A 16 -4.22 -7.90 -3.51
N ALA A 17 -4.55 -7.61 -2.24
CA ALA A 17 -3.57 -7.27 -1.23
C ALA A 17 -2.67 -8.48 -0.90
N VAL A 18 -3.25 -9.67 -0.88
CA VAL A 18 -2.48 -10.91 -0.69
C VAL A 18 -1.55 -11.14 -1.87
N LYS A 19 -2.02 -10.95 -3.11
CA LYS A 19 -1.21 -11.11 -4.33
C LYS A 19 0.03 -10.21 -4.32
N ASN A 20 -0.08 -8.98 -3.81
CA ASN A 20 1.04 -8.03 -3.76
C ASN A 20 2.13 -8.40 -2.74
N HIS A 21 1.85 -9.31 -1.80
CA HIS A 21 2.81 -9.79 -0.80
C HIS A 21 3.33 -11.19 -1.12
N LEU A 22 3.05 -11.70 -2.32
CA LEU A 22 3.51 -13.00 -2.77
C LEU A 22 4.56 -12.82 -3.85
N TRP A 23 5.64 -13.59 -3.72
CA TRP A 23 6.58 -13.81 -4.80
C TRP A 23 6.42 -15.24 -5.29
N VAL A 24 6.08 -15.41 -6.57
CA VAL A 24 5.80 -16.71 -7.16
C VAL A 24 6.74 -16.95 -8.33
N PHE A 25 7.47 -18.05 -8.27
CA PHE A 25 8.26 -18.54 -9.39
C PHE A 25 7.47 -19.65 -10.08
N VAL A 26 7.32 -19.53 -11.40
CA VAL A 26 6.61 -20.52 -12.21
C VAL A 26 7.54 -20.96 -13.32
N ASN A 27 7.77 -22.27 -13.38
CA ASN A 27 8.37 -22.92 -14.54
C ASN A 27 7.36 -23.98 -15.02
N ALA A 28 6.90 -23.87 -16.25
CA ALA A 28 5.85 -24.73 -16.79
C ALA A 28 6.08 -25.01 -18.27
N LEU A 29 5.71 -26.22 -18.69
CA LEU A 29 5.68 -26.63 -20.08
C LEU A 29 4.22 -26.63 -20.54
N ILE A 30 3.94 -25.86 -21.58
CA ILE A 30 2.59 -25.63 -22.09
C ILE A 30 2.53 -26.21 -23.50
N ASP A 31 1.57 -27.12 -23.73
CA ASP A 31 1.33 -27.65 -25.08
C ASP A 31 0.65 -26.59 -25.95
N LYS A 32 1.21 -26.33 -27.13
CA LYS A 32 0.74 -25.32 -28.11
C LYS A 32 0.41 -23.95 -27.48
N PRO A 33 1.40 -23.24 -26.93
CA PRO A 33 1.15 -21.97 -26.26
C PRO A 33 0.71 -20.88 -27.25
N ALA A 34 -0.26 -20.06 -26.83
CA ALA A 34 -0.63 -18.83 -27.54
C ALA A 34 -0.33 -17.59 -26.67
N PHE A 35 0.19 -16.55 -27.30
CA PHE A 35 0.63 -15.32 -26.66
C PHE A 35 -0.07 -14.10 -27.26
N ASP A 36 -0.07 -13.00 -26.52
CA ASP A 36 -0.63 -11.71 -26.95
C ASP A 36 0.13 -11.08 -28.12
N SER A 37 1.44 -11.36 -28.21
CA SER A 37 2.37 -10.70 -29.10
C SER A 37 3.55 -11.60 -29.45
N GLN A 38 4.29 -11.21 -30.48
CA GLN A 38 5.53 -11.87 -30.89
C GLN A 38 6.59 -11.88 -29.77
N THR A 39 6.54 -10.91 -28.84
CA THR A 39 7.46 -10.89 -27.69
C THR A 39 7.18 -12.01 -26.68
N LYS A 40 6.05 -12.72 -26.82
CA LYS A 40 5.64 -13.86 -26.01
C LYS A 40 5.71 -13.59 -24.49
N LYS A 41 5.40 -12.35 -24.09
CA LYS A 41 5.44 -11.91 -22.69
C LYS A 41 4.21 -12.36 -21.89
N THR A 42 3.04 -12.38 -22.54
CA THR A 42 1.78 -12.74 -21.87
C THR A 42 1.19 -13.97 -22.55
N LEU A 43 1.08 -15.07 -21.81
CA LEU A 43 0.35 -16.26 -22.23
C LEU A 43 -1.18 -15.98 -22.16
N THR A 44 -1.91 -16.25 -23.24
CA THR A 44 -3.35 -15.91 -23.35
C THR A 44 -4.29 -17.12 -23.32
N ILE A 45 -3.75 -18.34 -23.42
CA ILE A 45 -4.55 -19.57 -23.39
C ILE A 45 -5.21 -19.78 -22.02
N ARG A 46 -6.38 -20.45 -22.03
CA ARG A 46 -7.11 -20.81 -20.81
C ARG A 46 -6.50 -22.04 -20.15
N GLN A 47 -6.66 -22.15 -18.83
CA GLN A 47 -6.18 -23.29 -18.03
C GLN A 47 -6.61 -24.67 -18.57
N SER A 48 -7.79 -24.76 -19.19
CA SER A 48 -8.32 -25.99 -19.80
C SER A 48 -7.49 -26.48 -20.98
N SER A 49 -6.75 -25.57 -21.63
CA SER A 49 -5.98 -25.83 -22.85
C SER A 49 -4.48 -25.96 -22.57
N PHE A 50 -4.06 -26.01 -21.30
CA PHE A 50 -2.64 -26.14 -20.94
C PHE A 50 -2.07 -27.53 -21.25
N GLY A 51 -2.92 -28.54 -21.46
CA GLY A 51 -2.51 -29.94 -21.62
C GLY A 51 -2.08 -30.63 -20.32
N SER A 52 -1.96 -29.87 -19.22
CA SER A 52 -1.62 -30.35 -17.88
C SER A 52 -2.43 -29.63 -16.82
N LYS A 53 -2.64 -30.27 -15.66
CA LYS A 53 -3.26 -29.65 -14.48
C LYS A 53 -2.18 -29.36 -13.44
N CYS A 54 -2.17 -28.13 -12.94
CA CYS A 54 -1.33 -27.73 -11.80
C CYS A 54 -2.19 -27.68 -10.54
N GLU A 55 -2.25 -28.80 -9.81
CA GLU A 55 -2.93 -28.87 -8.52
C GLU A 55 -1.91 -28.67 -7.39
N LEU A 56 -2.12 -27.62 -6.60
CA LEU A 56 -1.26 -27.35 -5.44
C LEU A 56 -1.62 -28.31 -4.31
N SER A 57 -0.64 -29.08 -3.83
CA SER A 57 -0.86 -30.03 -2.73
C SER A 57 -1.27 -29.31 -1.44
N GLN A 58 -2.11 -29.97 -0.62
CA GLN A 58 -2.50 -29.40 0.66
C GLN A 58 -1.31 -29.21 1.60
N GLU A 59 -0.27 -30.04 1.49
CA GLU A 59 0.96 -29.87 2.26
C GLU A 59 1.71 -28.59 1.91
N PHE A 60 1.78 -28.25 0.61
CA PHE A 60 2.36 -27.00 0.15
C PHE A 60 1.59 -25.81 0.73
N LEU A 61 0.26 -25.84 0.66
CA LEU A 61 -0.58 -24.78 1.24
C LEU A 61 -0.41 -24.66 2.76
N LYS A 62 -0.25 -25.78 3.48
CA LYS A 62 0.06 -25.77 4.92
C LYS A 62 1.42 -25.14 5.22
N LYS A 63 2.46 -25.43 4.42
CA LYS A 63 3.79 -24.81 4.56
C LYS A 63 3.73 -23.30 4.30
N VAL A 64 3.07 -22.87 3.23
CA VAL A 64 2.87 -21.44 2.92
C VAL A 64 2.11 -20.74 4.05
N SER A 65 1.10 -21.39 4.64
CA SER A 65 0.33 -20.82 5.74
C SER A 65 1.11 -20.69 7.06
N LYS A 66 2.19 -21.47 7.22
CA LYS A 66 3.13 -21.37 8.34
C LYS A 66 4.31 -20.43 8.05
N SER A 67 4.44 -19.93 6.83
CA SER A 67 5.50 -19.00 6.47
C SER A 67 5.26 -17.60 7.06
N GLY A 68 6.32 -16.80 7.11
CA GLY A 68 6.27 -15.41 7.57
C GLY A 68 5.36 -14.50 6.74
N ILE A 69 4.92 -14.93 5.56
CA ILE A 69 3.99 -14.19 4.70
C ILE A 69 2.69 -13.85 5.45
N VAL A 70 2.20 -14.78 6.28
CA VAL A 70 0.98 -14.55 7.07
C VAL A 70 1.20 -13.46 8.11
N GLU A 71 2.36 -13.42 8.75
CA GLU A 71 2.70 -12.40 9.74
C GLU A 71 2.89 -11.02 9.10
N SER A 72 3.60 -10.95 7.97
CA SER A 72 3.75 -9.71 7.20
C SER A 72 2.40 -9.17 6.73
N LEU A 73 1.48 -10.04 6.28
CA LEU A 73 0.12 -9.65 5.88
C LEU A 73 -0.71 -9.12 7.05
N LEU A 74 -0.58 -9.72 8.24
CA LEU A 74 -1.26 -9.26 9.45
C LEU A 74 -0.72 -7.90 9.91
N SER A 75 0.60 -7.71 9.88
CA SER A 75 1.24 -6.42 10.18
C SER A 75 0.78 -5.35 9.20
N TRP A 76 0.74 -5.65 7.90
CA TRP A 76 0.23 -4.74 6.87
C TRP A 76 -1.25 -4.41 7.07
N ALA A 77 -2.07 -5.40 7.42
CA ALA A 77 -3.50 -5.19 7.68
C ALA A 77 -3.72 -4.24 8.87
N ASN A 78 -3.00 -4.45 9.97
CA ASN A 78 -3.05 -3.59 11.15
C ASN A 78 -2.57 -2.17 10.81
N PHE A 79 -1.45 -2.04 10.09
CA PHE A 79 -0.94 -0.74 9.66
C PHE A 79 -1.95 0.00 8.77
N LYS A 80 -2.55 -0.69 7.81
CA LYS A 80 -3.57 -0.12 6.94
C LYS A 80 -4.80 0.32 7.73
N GLN A 81 -5.26 -0.50 8.67
CA GLN A 81 -6.39 -0.14 9.53
C GLN A 81 -6.05 1.07 10.41
N SER A 82 -4.87 1.12 11.03
CA SER A 82 -4.40 2.29 11.78
C SER A 82 -4.26 3.53 10.89
N LYS A 83 -3.81 3.39 9.64
CA LYS A 83 -3.72 4.48 8.67
C LYS A 83 -5.11 4.96 8.27
N ASP A 84 -6.05 4.06 8.00
CA ASP A 84 -7.42 4.39 7.64
C ASP A 84 -8.20 4.96 8.84
N LEU A 85 -7.92 4.53 10.07
CA LEU A 85 -8.41 5.18 11.30
C LEU A 85 -7.83 6.58 11.49
N LYS A 86 -6.57 6.79 11.09
CA LYS A 86 -5.91 8.11 11.08
C LYS A 86 -6.34 8.99 9.90
N LYS A 87 -6.95 8.42 8.85
CA LYS A 87 -7.71 9.21 7.88
C LYS A 87 -8.99 9.69 8.55
N THR A 88 -8.82 10.67 9.44
CA THR A 88 -9.76 11.76 9.42
C THR A 88 -9.52 12.41 8.07
N ASP A 89 -10.38 12.14 7.08
CA ASP A 89 -10.43 12.96 5.87
C ASP A 89 -10.52 14.39 6.37
N GLY A 90 -9.38 15.08 6.31
CA GLY A 90 -9.17 16.31 7.04
C GLY A 90 -10.18 17.31 6.52
N THR A 91 -11.20 17.60 7.32
CA THR A 91 -11.98 18.80 7.12
C THR A 91 -11.00 19.97 7.15
N LYS A 92 -11.21 20.97 6.28
CA LYS A 92 -10.38 22.18 6.26
C LYS A 92 -10.31 22.73 7.70
N ARG A 93 -9.14 22.63 8.31
CA ARG A 93 -8.87 23.06 9.70
C ARG A 93 -7.97 24.28 9.64
N GLN A 94 -8.27 25.28 10.46
CA GLN A 94 -7.47 26.51 10.55
C GLN A 94 -6.14 26.32 11.29
N ARG A 95 -5.99 25.23 12.05
CA ARG A 95 -4.77 24.95 12.80
C ARG A 95 -4.48 23.46 12.82
N ILE A 96 -3.24 23.08 12.53
CA ILE A 96 -2.80 21.68 12.53
C ILE A 96 -1.98 21.44 13.79
N THR A 97 -2.47 20.57 14.67
CA THR A 97 -1.75 20.15 15.88
C THR A 97 -1.08 18.81 15.65
N GLY A 98 0.10 18.59 16.25
CA GLY A 98 0.84 17.32 16.19
C GLY A 98 2.03 17.29 15.22
N ILE A 99 2.37 18.39 14.56
CA ILE A 99 3.61 18.55 13.79
C ILE A 99 4.50 19.54 14.53
N THR A 100 5.50 19.04 15.26
CA THR A 100 6.33 19.83 16.19
C THR A 100 7.11 20.97 15.52
N ASN A 101 7.39 20.87 14.22
CA ASN A 101 8.20 21.83 13.48
C ASN A 101 7.39 22.66 12.47
N LEU A 102 6.07 22.61 12.48
CA LEU A 102 5.22 23.42 11.60
C LEU A 102 4.96 24.79 12.23
N GLU A 103 5.22 25.87 11.46
CA GLU A 103 4.68 27.20 11.77
C GLU A 103 3.51 27.46 10.82
N ASP A 104 2.28 27.48 11.35
CA ASP A 104 1.08 27.75 10.55
C ASP A 104 0.95 29.25 10.27
N ALA A 105 0.65 29.62 9.02
CA ALA A 105 0.28 30.99 8.69
C ALA A 105 -1.08 31.35 9.33
N ASN A 106 -1.25 32.61 9.73
CA ASN A 106 -2.46 33.06 10.45
C ASN A 106 -3.78 32.75 9.71
N ASP A 107 -3.77 32.85 8.38
CA ASP A 107 -4.95 32.61 7.52
C ASP A 107 -4.98 31.20 6.90
N ALA A 108 -4.04 30.32 7.26
CA ALA A 108 -3.98 28.95 6.75
C ALA A 108 -5.29 28.21 7.08
N GLY A 109 -5.86 27.52 6.08
CA GLY A 109 -7.14 26.83 6.27
C GLY A 109 -8.36 27.74 6.51
N GLY A 110 -8.23 29.08 6.40
CA GLY A 110 -9.32 30.06 6.48
C GLY A 110 -9.93 30.45 5.12
N LYS A 111 -10.66 31.56 5.08
CA LYS A 111 -11.24 32.10 3.83
C LYS A 111 -10.18 32.61 2.85
N SER A 112 -9.10 33.19 3.36
CA SER A 112 -7.97 33.73 2.59
C SER A 112 -6.83 32.72 2.40
N SER A 113 -7.11 31.42 2.57
CA SER A 113 -6.08 30.38 2.50
C SER A 113 -5.40 30.27 1.12
N ASP A 114 -6.09 30.73 0.08
CA ASP A 114 -5.57 30.86 -1.29
C ASP A 114 -4.40 31.84 -1.40
N LYS A 115 -4.30 32.79 -0.46
CA LYS A 115 -3.19 33.75 -0.38
C LYS A 115 -2.02 33.24 0.46
N CYS A 116 -2.20 32.15 1.18
CA CYS A 116 -1.13 31.56 2.00
C CYS A 116 -0.20 30.70 1.13
N THR A 117 1.10 30.75 1.42
CA THR A 117 2.10 29.91 0.77
C THR A 117 2.73 28.98 1.79
N LEU A 118 2.80 27.68 1.47
CA LEU A 118 3.53 26.71 2.27
C LEU A 118 4.98 26.65 1.77
N ILE A 119 5.92 27.00 2.65
CA ILE A 119 7.36 26.90 2.38
C ILE A 119 7.87 25.57 2.94
N LEU A 120 8.35 24.70 2.06
CA LEU A 120 8.99 23.43 2.46
C LEU A 120 10.51 23.63 2.54
N THR A 121 11.09 23.36 3.70
CA THR A 121 12.52 23.58 3.96
C THR A 121 13.25 22.27 4.22
N GLU A 122 14.46 22.13 3.68
CA GLU A 122 15.33 21.00 4.01
C GLU A 122 15.97 21.21 5.40
N GLY A 123 15.36 20.62 6.42
CA GLY A 123 15.86 20.64 7.79
C GLY A 123 15.54 21.92 8.58
N VAL A 124 15.97 21.93 9.85
CA VAL A 124 15.65 23.00 10.82
C VAL A 124 16.43 24.30 10.56
N SER A 125 17.60 24.21 9.91
CA SER A 125 18.42 25.38 9.57
C SER A 125 17.72 26.27 8.53
N ALA A 126 17.25 25.68 7.42
CA ALA A 126 16.49 26.39 6.41
C ALA A 126 15.13 26.87 6.94
N LYS A 127 14.49 26.10 7.85
CA LYS A 127 13.28 26.57 8.56
C LYS A 127 13.54 27.87 9.31
N ALA A 128 14.60 27.94 10.12
CA ALA A 128 14.91 29.12 10.92
C ALA A 128 15.13 30.37 10.04
N LEU A 129 15.83 30.21 8.91
CA LEU A 129 16.00 31.26 7.91
C LEU A 129 14.64 31.73 7.36
N ALA A 130 13.79 30.79 6.93
CA ALA A 130 12.47 31.12 6.38
C ALA A 130 11.59 31.86 7.39
N VAL A 131 11.61 31.44 8.67
CA VAL A 131 10.87 32.12 9.75
C VAL A 131 11.42 33.52 10.02
N SER A 132 12.74 33.72 9.97
CA SER A 132 13.34 35.04 10.16
C SER A 132 12.93 36.04 9.06
N CYS A 133 12.75 35.57 7.83
CA CYS A 133 12.28 36.41 6.72
C CYS A 133 10.80 36.78 6.82
N LEU A 134 9.99 36.04 7.58
CA LEU A 134 8.57 36.38 7.83
C LEU A 134 8.41 37.52 8.84
N ALA A 135 9.46 37.84 9.60
CA ALA A 135 9.45 38.92 10.59
C ALA A 135 9.92 40.28 10.01
N ILE A 136 10.17 40.34 8.70
CA ILE A 136 10.58 41.53 7.94
C ILE A 136 9.39 41.97 7.09
#